data_AF-A0A9W9I2S3-F1
#
_entry.id   AF-A0A9W9I2S3-F1
#
_cell.length_a   1.000
_cell.length_b   1.000
_cell.length_c   1.000
_cell.angle_alpha   90.00
_cell.angle_beta   90.00
_cell.angle_gamma   90.00
#
_symmetry.space_group_name_H-M   'P 1'
#
loop_
_entity.id
_entity.type
_entity.pdbx_description
1 polymer ?
#
loop_
_entity_poly.entity_id
_entity_poly.type
_entity_poly.pdbx_seq_one_letter_code
_entity_poly.pdbx_strand_id
1 'polypeptide(L)'
;MTSDFHLTTAIQPPPGPEAQLQLPNNSSANPPIFNDAMIVRMRVFVDEQHCSADAEIDVDDARSWHWVMYRHSPTAAIPVAVIRLVPPPQPPHTHPQPVATQHPLQYDWSHEPCVKLTRVAVLPEYRGLGLGRRLVETALTWASEHGTEINDAVARWAARCNWTGPCAKWEGLVLVHAQVDVERMYQAMGFQTDQSLGRWDEEGIEHVGLFRRIEVLR
;
A
#
# COMPACT_ATOMS: atom_id res chain seq x y z
N MET A 1 -23.44 5.15 -26.64
CA MET A 1 -22.16 4.68 -27.22
C MET A 1 -21.13 4.78 -26.10
N THR A 2 -20.93 3.70 -25.34
CA THR A 2 -19.86 3.63 -24.34
C THR A 2 -18.56 3.50 -25.12
N SER A 3 -17.72 4.54 -25.15
CA SER A 3 -16.37 4.35 -25.66
C SER A 3 -15.68 3.38 -24.70
N ASP A 4 -15.35 2.18 -25.17
CA ASP A 4 -14.56 1.23 -24.40
C ASP A 4 -13.21 1.87 -24.10
N PHE A 5 -13.04 2.37 -22.88
CA PHE A 5 -11.73 2.79 -22.41
C PHE A 5 -10.92 1.53 -22.12
N HIS A 6 -9.89 1.29 -22.91
CA HIS A 6 -8.96 0.19 -22.66
C HIS A 6 -8.13 0.52 -21.41
N LEU A 7 -8.20 -0.36 -20.41
CA LEU A 7 -7.50 -0.24 -19.13
C LEU A 7 -6.47 -1.36 -19.02
N THR A 8 -5.24 -1.01 -18.66
CA THR A 8 -4.19 -1.99 -18.31
C THR A 8 -3.65 -1.71 -16.92
N THR A 9 -3.00 -2.69 -16.32
CA THR A 9 -2.32 -2.55 -15.04
C THR A 9 -0.86 -2.94 -15.20
N ALA A 10 0.06 -2.15 -14.65
CA ALA A 10 1.48 -2.51 -14.56
C ALA A 10 1.89 -2.59 -13.09
N ILE A 11 2.88 -3.44 -12.80
CA ILE A 11 3.45 -3.62 -11.46
C ILE A 11 4.90 -3.13 -11.43
N GLN A 12 5.22 -2.34 -10.42
CA GLN A 12 6.59 -2.02 -10.02
C GLN A 12 6.95 -2.89 -8.81
N PRO A 13 7.91 -3.84 -8.93
CA PRO A 13 8.44 -4.54 -7.76
C PRO A 13 9.24 -3.59 -6.85
N PRO A 14 9.54 -3.98 -5.60
CA PRO A 14 10.36 -3.21 -4.69
C PRO A 14 11.65 -2.75 -5.37
N PRO A 15 11.91 -1.43 -5.47
CA PRO A 15 13.12 -0.92 -6.12
C PRO A 15 14.39 -1.25 -5.31
N GLY A 16 14.21 -1.71 -4.08
CA GLY A 16 15.28 -2.12 -3.21
C GLY A 16 15.77 -0.96 -2.34
N PRO A 17 16.49 -1.26 -1.27
CA PRO A 17 16.71 -0.30 -0.20
C PRO A 17 17.87 0.67 -0.46
N GLU A 18 18.59 0.51 -1.57
CA GLU A 18 19.56 1.47 -2.08
C GLU A 18 18.93 2.47 -3.07
N ALA A 19 17.63 2.32 -3.38
CA ALA A 19 16.92 3.24 -4.24
C ALA A 19 16.78 4.60 -3.56
N GLN A 20 17.31 5.64 -4.21
CA GLN A 20 17.15 7.02 -3.80
C GLN A 20 15.90 7.60 -4.48
N LEU A 21 14.74 7.18 -4.00
CA LEU A 21 13.46 7.64 -4.55
C LEU A 21 13.28 9.13 -4.25
N GLN A 22 12.81 9.87 -5.24
CA GLN A 22 12.61 11.33 -5.16
C GLN A 22 11.22 11.70 -5.66
N LEU A 23 10.67 12.82 -5.19
CA LEU A 23 9.45 13.36 -5.79
C LEU A 23 9.69 13.60 -7.30
N PRO A 24 8.73 13.22 -8.17
CA PRO A 24 8.91 13.35 -9.61
C PRO A 24 9.27 14.78 -10.00
N ASN A 25 10.36 14.93 -10.73
CA ASN A 25 10.79 16.17 -11.36
C ASN A 25 11.40 15.83 -12.72
N ASN A 26 11.83 16.83 -13.50
CA ASN A 26 12.39 16.61 -14.83
C ASN A 26 13.68 15.75 -14.87
N SER A 27 14.24 15.37 -13.72
CA SER A 27 15.50 14.63 -13.56
C SER A 27 15.40 13.40 -12.64
N SER A 28 14.21 13.02 -12.17
CA SER A 28 14.08 11.95 -11.18
C SER A 28 14.49 10.59 -11.76
N ALA A 29 15.51 9.96 -11.17
CA ALA A 29 16.05 8.65 -11.58
C ALA A 29 15.22 7.44 -11.08
N ASN A 30 13.97 7.69 -10.67
CA ASN A 30 13.07 6.64 -10.19
C ASN A 30 12.70 5.66 -11.31
N PRO A 31 12.26 4.44 -10.97
CA PRO A 31 11.62 3.55 -11.92
C PRO A 31 10.40 4.22 -12.60
N PRO A 32 10.18 4.02 -13.92
CA PRO A 32 9.10 4.70 -14.64
C PRO A 32 7.70 4.47 -14.05
N ILE A 33 7.38 3.23 -13.67
CA ILE A 33 6.06 2.91 -13.07
C ILE A 33 5.93 3.55 -11.67
N PHE A 34 7.03 3.71 -10.92
CA PHE A 34 7.00 4.45 -9.66
C PHE A 34 6.72 5.94 -9.88
N ASN A 35 7.29 6.55 -10.92
CA ASN A 35 6.95 7.94 -11.27
C ASN A 35 5.46 8.07 -11.60
N ASP A 36 4.89 7.11 -12.33
CA ASP A 36 3.45 7.11 -12.66
C ASP A 36 2.58 6.93 -11.40
N ALA A 37 2.99 6.09 -10.46
CA ALA A 37 2.36 5.97 -9.15
C ALA A 37 2.35 7.31 -8.40
N MET A 38 3.49 8.01 -8.40
CA MET A 38 3.64 9.32 -7.76
C MET A 38 2.78 10.40 -8.43
N ILE A 39 2.60 10.38 -9.76
CA ILE A 39 1.69 11.30 -10.45
C ILE A 39 0.27 11.18 -9.88
N VAL A 40 -0.24 9.96 -9.70
CA VAL A 40 -1.59 9.74 -9.16
C VAL A 40 -1.65 10.12 -7.68
N ARG A 41 -0.66 9.71 -6.89
CA ARG A 41 -0.57 10.00 -5.45
C ARG A 41 -0.55 11.49 -5.17
N MET A 42 0.31 12.26 -5.85
CA MET A 42 0.41 13.70 -5.67
C MET A 42 -0.91 14.41 -5.99
N ARG A 43 -1.56 14.04 -7.10
CA ARG A 43 -2.86 14.65 -7.47
C ARG A 43 -3.98 14.35 -6.47
N VAL A 44 -3.96 13.18 -5.82
CA VAL A 44 -5.04 12.77 -4.90
C VAL A 44 -4.73 13.19 -3.47
N PHE A 45 -3.55 12.85 -2.95
CA PHE A 45 -3.24 13.09 -1.54
C PHE A 45 -2.79 14.53 -1.29
N VAL A 46 -2.00 15.14 -2.17
CA VAL A 46 -1.47 16.50 -1.97
C VAL A 46 -2.41 17.54 -2.54
N ASP A 47 -2.68 17.49 -3.86
CA ASP A 47 -3.45 18.55 -4.51
C ASP A 47 -4.91 18.58 -4.03
N GLU A 48 -5.52 17.41 -3.85
CA GLU A 48 -6.93 17.27 -3.49
C GLU A 48 -7.18 17.12 -1.98
N GLN A 49 -6.48 16.20 -1.31
CA GLN A 49 -6.70 15.94 0.13
C GLN A 49 -5.85 16.82 1.05
N HIS A 50 -4.93 17.63 0.49
CA HIS A 50 -4.09 18.57 1.22
C HIS A 50 -3.15 17.93 2.25
N CYS A 51 -2.81 16.65 2.07
CA CYS A 51 -1.75 15.98 2.81
C CYS A 51 -0.37 16.59 2.48
N SER A 52 0.59 16.41 3.38
CA SER A 52 1.96 16.89 3.15
C SER A 52 2.65 16.18 1.97
N ALA A 53 3.20 16.95 1.02
CA ALA A 53 3.99 16.41 -0.08
C ALA A 53 5.24 15.64 0.39
N ASP A 54 5.82 16.04 1.53
CA ASP A 54 7.01 15.38 2.10
C ASP A 54 6.67 13.99 2.66
N ALA A 55 5.39 13.68 2.91
CA ALA A 55 4.93 12.36 3.34
C ALA A 55 4.67 11.39 2.18
N GLU A 56 4.73 11.88 0.93
CA GLU A 56 4.44 11.04 -0.24
C GLU A 56 5.58 10.12 -0.65
N ILE A 57 6.78 10.25 -0.08
CA ILE A 57 7.79 9.19 -0.16
C ILE A 57 8.22 8.84 1.26
N ASP A 58 8.03 7.58 1.64
CA ASP A 58 8.33 7.06 2.96
C ASP A 58 9.31 5.87 2.91
N VAL A 59 9.65 5.37 4.10
CA VAL A 59 10.59 4.24 4.27
C VAL A 59 10.08 2.92 3.67
N ASP A 60 8.76 2.79 3.45
CA ASP A 60 8.17 1.58 2.90
C ASP A 60 8.17 1.56 1.36
N ASP A 61 8.28 2.72 0.68
CA ASP A 61 8.28 2.77 -0.79
C ASP A 61 9.40 1.92 -1.41
N ALA A 62 10.59 1.88 -0.79
CA ALA A 62 11.73 1.12 -1.27
C ALA A 62 11.54 -0.42 -1.21
N ARG A 63 10.62 -0.90 -0.36
CA ARG A 63 10.37 -2.32 -0.12
C ARG A 63 9.00 -2.79 -0.61
N SER A 64 8.24 -1.93 -1.27
CA SER A 64 6.84 -2.19 -1.61
C SER A 64 6.62 -2.47 -3.10
N TRP A 65 5.62 -3.30 -3.39
CA TRP A 65 5.09 -3.44 -4.74
C TRP A 65 4.05 -2.35 -4.99
N HIS A 66 4.06 -1.78 -6.18
CA HIS A 66 3.09 -0.77 -6.59
C HIS A 66 2.40 -1.22 -7.87
N TRP A 67 1.07 -1.13 -7.91
CA TRP A 67 0.32 -1.31 -9.14
C TRP A 67 -0.21 0.02 -9.59
N VAL A 68 -0.02 0.32 -10.88
CA VAL A 68 -0.57 1.50 -11.53
C VAL A 68 -1.51 1.04 -12.63
N MET A 69 -2.74 1.55 -12.61
CA MET A 69 -3.71 1.35 -13.67
C MET A 69 -3.61 2.50 -14.68
N TYR A 70 -3.59 2.16 -15.96
CA TYR A 70 -3.49 3.10 -17.06
C TYR A 70 -4.75 3.08 -17.90
N ARG A 71 -5.22 4.27 -18.27
CA ARG A 71 -6.25 4.46 -19.29
C ARG A 71 -5.57 4.80 -20.61
N HIS A 72 -5.84 4.00 -21.62
CA HIS A 72 -5.28 4.16 -22.95
C HIS A 72 -6.17 5.04 -23.83
N SER A 73 -5.49 5.86 -24.62
CA SER A 73 -6.01 6.55 -25.79
C SER A 73 -5.12 6.17 -26.99
N PRO A 74 -5.54 6.44 -28.24
CA PRO A 74 -4.72 6.11 -29.41
C PRO A 74 -3.30 6.70 -29.40
N THR A 75 -3.04 7.74 -28.61
CA THR A 75 -1.77 8.48 -28.59
C THR A 75 -1.06 8.50 -27.24
N ALA A 76 -1.69 8.00 -26.16
CA ALA A 76 -1.12 8.07 -24.81
C ALA A 76 -1.74 7.05 -23.85
N ALA A 77 -0.94 6.55 -22.92
CA ALA A 77 -1.38 5.85 -21.72
C ALA A 77 -1.26 6.80 -20.52
N ILE A 78 -2.36 7.02 -19.80
CA ILE A 78 -2.42 7.94 -18.67
C ILE A 78 -2.56 7.13 -17.39
N PRO A 79 -1.71 7.29 -16.37
CA PRO A 79 -1.92 6.65 -15.08
C PRO A 79 -3.14 7.26 -14.38
N VAL A 80 -4.06 6.42 -13.93
CA VAL A 80 -5.37 6.87 -13.40
C VAL A 80 -5.68 6.35 -12.00
N ALA A 81 -5.01 5.29 -11.56
CA ALA A 81 -5.17 4.75 -10.22
C ALA A 81 -3.90 4.03 -9.76
N VAL A 82 -3.72 3.94 -8.45
CA VAL A 82 -2.55 3.31 -7.81
C VAL A 82 -2.93 2.59 -6.53
N ILE A 83 -2.19 1.53 -6.20
CA ILE A 83 -2.18 0.85 -4.91
C ILE A 83 -0.75 0.41 -4.58
N ARG A 84 -0.40 0.44 -3.30
CA ARG A 84 0.87 -0.06 -2.75
C ARG A 84 0.62 -1.23 -1.81
N LEU A 85 1.37 -2.33 -1.99
CA LEU A 85 1.44 -3.44 -1.05
C LEU A 85 2.78 -3.40 -0.33
N VAL A 86 2.72 -3.24 0.99
CA VAL A 86 3.86 -3.21 1.89
C VAL A 86 4.04 -4.61 2.49
N PRO A 87 5.20 -5.29 2.32
CA PRO A 87 5.43 -6.59 2.96
C PRO A 87 5.47 -6.45 4.50
N PRO A 88 5.35 -7.55 5.26
CA PRO A 88 5.72 -7.52 6.67
C PRO A 88 7.22 -7.21 6.86
N PRO A 89 7.66 -6.83 8.06
CA PRO A 89 6.83 -6.45 9.21
C PRO A 89 6.14 -5.09 8.99
N GLN A 90 5.19 -4.75 9.84
CA GLN A 90 4.62 -3.39 9.92
C GLN A 90 5.11 -2.68 11.18
N PRO A 91 5.14 -1.33 11.23
CA PRO A 91 5.31 -0.60 12.48
C PRO A 91 4.24 -1.00 13.50
N PRO A 92 4.50 -0.93 14.82
CA PRO A 92 3.50 -1.26 15.82
C PRO A 92 2.19 -0.47 15.64
N HIS A 93 1.05 -1.15 15.64
CA HIS A 93 -0.28 -0.54 15.47
C HIS A 93 -1.00 -0.31 16.80
N THR A 94 -0.25 -0.17 17.90
CA THR A 94 -0.84 0.13 19.20
C THR A 94 -1.08 1.63 19.34
N HIS A 95 -2.31 2.00 19.72
CA HIS A 95 -2.57 3.27 20.40
C HIS A 95 -1.54 3.47 21.52
N PRO A 96 -1.14 4.72 21.86
CA PRO A 96 -0.06 4.96 22.81
C PRO A 96 -0.32 4.21 24.12
N GLN A 97 0.37 3.10 24.30
CA GLN A 97 0.40 2.38 25.56
C GLN A 97 1.20 3.24 26.54
N PRO A 98 0.66 3.57 27.73
CA PRO A 98 1.37 4.35 28.72
C PRO A 98 2.34 3.45 29.49
N VAL A 99 3.28 2.77 28.80
CA VAL A 99 4.37 2.06 29.49
C VAL A 99 5.65 2.17 28.69
N ALA A 100 6.64 2.75 29.35
CA ALA A 100 7.99 2.97 28.88
C ALA A 100 8.70 1.66 28.49
N THR A 101 8.63 1.26 27.22
CA THR A 101 9.73 0.54 26.59
C THR A 101 10.69 1.57 26.00
N GLN A 102 11.90 1.58 26.53
CA GLN A 102 13.02 2.39 26.05
C GLN A 102 13.24 2.05 24.56
N HIS A 103 13.00 3.05 23.71
CA HIS A 103 12.94 2.98 22.24
C HIS A 103 11.73 2.19 21.68
N PRO A 104 10.74 2.85 21.06
CA PRO A 104 9.70 2.13 20.33
C PRO A 104 10.39 1.32 19.22
N LEU A 105 10.13 0.00 19.18
CA LEU A 105 10.58 -0.83 18.07
C LEU A 105 10.03 -0.24 16.78
N GLN A 106 10.90 0.01 15.79
CA GLN A 106 10.50 0.54 14.49
C GLN A 106 9.51 -0.38 13.78
N TYR A 107 9.60 -1.69 14.04
CA TYR A 107 8.79 -2.73 13.45
C TYR A 107 8.31 -3.72 14.50
N ASP A 108 7.09 -4.20 14.32
CA ASP A 108 6.50 -5.26 15.12
C ASP A 108 6.81 -6.62 14.52
N TRP A 109 7.67 -7.35 15.22
CA TRP A 109 8.07 -8.72 14.88
C TRP A 109 7.37 -9.77 15.75
N SER A 110 6.54 -9.34 16.69
CA SER A 110 5.92 -10.20 17.71
C SER A 110 4.54 -10.71 17.30
N HIS A 111 3.79 -9.89 16.57
CA HIS A 111 2.48 -10.27 16.06
C HIS A 111 2.57 -11.06 14.76
N GLU A 112 1.45 -11.69 14.41
CA GLU A 112 1.30 -12.37 13.13
C GLU A 112 1.66 -11.43 11.96
N PRO A 113 2.57 -11.81 11.06
CA PRO A 113 2.94 -10.98 9.92
C PRO A 113 1.72 -10.68 9.04
N CYS A 114 1.56 -9.41 8.66
CA CYS A 114 0.57 -9.00 7.68
C CYS A 114 1.20 -8.16 6.57
N VAL A 115 0.71 -8.35 5.35
CA VAL A 115 0.92 -7.37 4.28
C VAL A 115 -0.04 -6.20 4.51
N LYS A 116 0.38 -4.97 4.20
CA LYS A 116 -0.48 -3.79 4.35
C LYS A 116 -0.76 -3.18 2.99
N LEU A 117 -2.04 -2.97 2.65
CA LEU A 117 -2.42 -2.20 1.48
C LEU A 117 -2.49 -0.72 1.86
N THR A 118 -1.80 0.11 1.11
CA THR A 118 -1.66 1.56 1.35
C THR A 118 -1.70 2.32 0.03
N ARG A 119 -1.78 3.66 0.09
CA ARG A 119 -1.74 4.55 -1.09
C ARG A 119 -2.75 4.16 -2.18
N VAL A 120 -3.96 3.76 -1.77
CA VAL A 120 -5.05 3.44 -2.70
C VAL A 120 -5.65 4.75 -3.18
N ALA A 121 -5.38 5.12 -4.42
CA ALA A 121 -5.84 6.39 -5.00
C ALA A 121 -6.38 6.18 -6.41
N VAL A 122 -7.45 6.91 -6.74
CA VAL A 122 -8.04 6.99 -8.07
C VAL A 122 -8.24 8.46 -8.40
N LEU A 123 -7.73 8.89 -9.55
CA LEU A 123 -7.93 10.26 -10.03
C LEU A 123 -9.43 10.62 -10.07
N PRO A 124 -9.83 11.83 -9.64
CA PRO A 124 -11.23 12.23 -9.55
C PRO A 124 -12.07 11.93 -10.80
N GLU A 125 -11.50 12.15 -11.98
CA GLU A 125 -12.17 12.01 -13.28
C GLU A 125 -12.48 10.55 -13.63
N TYR A 126 -11.91 9.59 -12.89
CA TYR A 126 -12.06 8.14 -13.11
C TYR A 126 -12.72 7.42 -11.92
N ARG A 127 -13.25 8.15 -10.94
CA ARG A 127 -14.01 7.59 -9.81
C ARG A 127 -15.40 7.11 -10.25
N GLY A 128 -16.02 6.26 -9.42
CA GLY A 128 -17.31 5.64 -9.74
C GLY A 128 -17.23 4.47 -10.75
N LEU A 129 -16.05 4.22 -11.34
CA LEU A 129 -15.81 3.13 -12.30
C LEU A 129 -15.32 1.82 -11.63
N GLY A 130 -15.24 1.77 -10.30
CA GLY A 130 -14.78 0.59 -9.55
C GLY A 130 -13.28 0.31 -9.62
N LEU A 131 -12.45 1.27 -10.07
CA LEU A 131 -11.01 1.05 -10.27
C LEU A 131 -10.25 0.73 -8.99
N GLY A 132 -10.58 1.39 -7.87
CA GLY A 132 -9.95 1.13 -6.57
C GLY A 132 -10.18 -0.30 -6.09
N ARG A 133 -11.42 -0.80 -6.20
CA ARG A 133 -11.75 -2.21 -5.91
C ARG A 133 -10.93 -3.16 -6.78
N ARG A 134 -10.87 -2.90 -8.10
CA ARG A 134 -10.10 -3.73 -9.03
C ARG A 134 -8.62 -3.77 -8.68
N LEU A 135 -8.02 -2.66 -8.24
CA LEU A 135 -6.63 -2.62 -7.80
C LEU A 135 -6.41 -3.39 -6.51
N VAL A 136 -7.30 -3.27 -5.53
CA VAL A 136 -7.24 -4.08 -4.29
C VAL A 136 -7.34 -5.57 -4.64
N GLU A 137 -8.30 -5.98 -5.47
CA GLU A 137 -8.41 -7.37 -5.95
C GLU A 137 -7.14 -7.84 -6.68
N THR A 138 -6.59 -7.00 -7.56
CA THR A 138 -5.34 -7.29 -8.29
C THR A 138 -4.19 -7.57 -7.31
N ALA A 139 -4.00 -6.72 -6.31
CA ALA A 139 -2.95 -6.88 -5.31
C ALA A 139 -3.17 -8.11 -4.43
N LEU A 140 -4.41 -8.41 -4.04
CA LEU A 140 -4.76 -9.58 -3.24
C LEU A 140 -4.56 -10.90 -4.00
N THR A 141 -4.97 -10.96 -5.27
CA THR A 141 -4.73 -12.13 -6.13
C THR A 141 -3.23 -12.36 -6.30
N TRP A 142 -2.47 -11.30 -6.59
CA TRP A 142 -1.02 -11.42 -6.69
C TRP A 142 -0.40 -11.92 -5.38
N ALA A 143 -0.78 -11.35 -4.24
CA ALA A 143 -0.26 -11.75 -2.94
C ALA A 143 -0.57 -13.22 -2.61
N SER A 144 -1.78 -13.69 -2.94
CA SER A 144 -2.19 -15.10 -2.83
C SER A 144 -1.26 -16.03 -3.60
N GLU A 145 -0.82 -15.63 -4.80
CA GLU A 145 0.04 -16.44 -5.68
C GLU A 145 1.55 -16.32 -5.36
N HIS A 146 1.96 -15.28 -4.62
CA HIS A 146 3.37 -14.90 -4.45
C HIS A 146 3.82 -14.92 -2.97
N GLY A 147 3.24 -15.81 -2.15
CA GLY A 147 3.56 -15.91 -0.73
C GLY A 147 5.05 -16.17 -0.44
N THR A 148 5.74 -16.93 -1.28
CA THR A 148 7.20 -17.15 -1.17
C THR A 148 7.97 -15.84 -1.38
N GLU A 149 7.62 -15.06 -2.41
CA GLU A 149 8.29 -13.79 -2.71
C GLU A 149 8.11 -12.76 -1.58
N ILE A 150 6.91 -12.72 -0.98
CA ILE A 150 6.62 -11.89 0.19
C ILE A 150 7.49 -12.33 1.38
N ASN A 151 7.55 -13.63 1.68
CA ASN A 151 8.36 -14.16 2.78
C ASN A 151 9.87 -13.91 2.59
N ASP A 152 10.36 -14.01 1.35
CA ASP A 152 11.75 -13.68 1.04
C ASP A 152 12.02 -12.17 1.26
N ALA A 153 11.06 -11.30 0.96
CA ALA A 153 11.16 -9.88 1.26
C ALA A 153 11.23 -9.61 2.77
N VAL A 154 10.44 -10.34 3.59
CA VAL A 154 10.52 -10.28 5.06
C VAL A 154 11.92 -10.66 5.54
N ALA A 155 12.47 -11.77 5.04
CA ALA A 155 13.80 -12.24 5.43
C ALA A 155 14.91 -11.23 5.07
N ARG A 156 14.85 -10.64 3.87
CA ARG A 156 15.78 -9.56 3.47
C ARG A 156 15.66 -8.34 4.37
N TRP A 157 14.44 -7.96 4.74
CA TRP A 157 14.19 -6.80 5.61
C TRP A 157 14.67 -7.04 7.04
N ALA A 158 14.44 -8.23 7.59
CA ALA A 158 14.96 -8.65 8.89
C ALA A 158 16.49 -8.55 8.95
N ALA A 159 17.18 -9.07 7.92
CA ALA A 159 18.62 -8.95 7.81
C ALA A 159 19.09 -7.48 7.77
N ARG A 160 18.40 -6.61 7.03
CA ARG A 160 18.71 -5.17 6.98
C ARG A 160 18.52 -4.48 8.32
N CYS A 161 17.53 -4.88 9.10
CA CYS A 161 17.28 -4.35 10.44
C CYS A 161 18.19 -4.96 11.52
N ASN A 162 19.15 -5.83 11.15
CA ASN A 162 19.93 -6.65 12.08
C ASN A 162 19.05 -7.44 13.07
N TRP A 163 17.86 -7.84 12.63
CA TRP A 163 16.94 -8.62 13.45
C TRP A 163 17.41 -10.09 13.52
N THR A 164 17.62 -10.58 14.74
CA THR A 164 18.07 -11.95 14.99
C THR A 164 16.98 -12.83 15.63
N GLY A 165 15.78 -12.28 15.83
CA GLY A 165 14.65 -13.01 16.41
C GLY A 165 13.92 -13.87 15.38
N PRO A 166 12.86 -14.59 15.80
CA PRO A 166 12.04 -15.36 14.89
C PRO A 166 11.39 -14.45 13.83
N CYS A 167 11.26 -14.97 12.61
CA CYS A 167 10.45 -14.39 11.55
C CYS A 167 9.38 -15.42 11.19
N ALA A 168 8.16 -15.22 11.71
CA ALA A 168 7.02 -16.03 11.28
C ALA A 168 6.80 -15.84 9.78
N LYS A 169 6.32 -16.89 9.11
CA LYS A 169 5.91 -16.78 7.72
C LYS A 169 4.59 -16.01 7.64
N TRP A 170 4.44 -15.21 6.60
CA TRP A 170 3.17 -14.62 6.24
C TRP A 170 2.22 -15.71 5.72
N GLU A 171 1.07 -15.83 6.38
CA GLU A 171 0.01 -16.82 6.07
C GLU A 171 -1.29 -16.11 5.64
N GLY A 172 -1.18 -15.08 4.81
CA GLY A 172 -2.34 -14.48 4.14
C GLY A 172 -3.06 -13.38 4.93
N LEU A 173 -2.52 -12.88 6.04
CA LEU A 173 -3.12 -11.76 6.76
C LEU A 173 -2.88 -10.44 5.99
N VAL A 174 -3.95 -9.71 5.72
CA VAL A 174 -3.91 -8.42 5.02
C VAL A 174 -4.49 -7.35 5.93
N LEU A 175 -3.76 -6.26 6.11
CA LEU A 175 -4.17 -5.07 6.86
C LEU A 175 -4.46 -3.91 5.91
N VAL A 176 -5.46 -3.10 6.25
CA VAL A 176 -5.69 -1.77 5.66
C VAL A 176 -5.94 -0.77 6.77
N HIS A 177 -5.27 0.37 6.68
CA HIS A 177 -5.67 1.60 7.38
C HIS A 177 -6.46 2.42 6.35
N ALA A 178 -7.78 2.44 6.49
CA ALA A 178 -8.67 3.02 5.49
C ALA A 178 -9.35 4.27 6.05
N GLN A 179 -9.53 5.28 5.20
CA GLN A 179 -10.42 6.40 5.49
C GLN A 179 -11.83 5.85 5.79
N VAL A 180 -12.50 6.41 6.80
CA VAL A 180 -13.83 5.92 7.25
C VAL A 180 -14.84 5.88 6.10
N ASP A 181 -14.77 6.83 5.17
CA ASP A 181 -15.68 6.94 4.02
C ASP A 181 -15.65 5.72 3.09
N VAL A 182 -14.56 4.95 3.08
CA VAL A 182 -14.40 3.74 2.26
C VAL A 182 -14.48 2.45 3.06
N GLU A 183 -14.80 2.50 4.36
CA GLU A 183 -14.93 1.32 5.23
C GLU A 183 -15.89 0.28 4.63
N ARG A 184 -17.07 0.71 4.18
CA ARG A 184 -18.08 -0.17 3.57
C ARG A 184 -17.60 -0.84 2.28
N MET A 185 -16.74 -0.17 1.51
CA MET A 185 -16.14 -0.77 0.32
C MET A 185 -15.27 -1.96 0.73
N TYR A 186 -14.39 -1.78 1.71
CA TYR A 186 -13.53 -2.86 2.21
C TYR A 186 -14.33 -3.98 2.86
N GLN A 187 -15.39 -3.67 3.62
CA GLN A 187 -16.31 -4.67 4.17
C GLN A 187 -16.98 -5.52 3.09
N ALA A 188 -17.45 -4.89 2.01
CA ALA A 188 -18.01 -5.61 0.85
C ALA A 188 -16.97 -6.50 0.15
N MET A 189 -15.68 -6.19 0.32
CA MET A 189 -14.56 -7.01 -0.13
C MET A 189 -14.10 -8.04 0.92
N GLY A 190 -14.85 -8.27 1.99
CA GLY A 190 -14.55 -9.28 3.00
C GLY A 190 -13.52 -8.88 4.05
N PHE A 191 -13.15 -7.60 4.15
CA PHE A 191 -12.41 -7.09 5.29
C PHE A 191 -13.32 -6.90 6.50
N GLN A 192 -12.77 -7.07 7.69
CA GLN A 192 -13.46 -6.88 8.96
C GLN A 192 -12.78 -5.74 9.72
N THR A 193 -13.59 -4.75 10.13
CA THR A 193 -13.11 -3.64 10.97
C THR A 193 -12.70 -4.16 12.34
N ASP A 194 -11.48 -3.87 12.76
CA ASP A 194 -11.00 -4.18 14.09
C ASP A 194 -11.39 -3.05 15.05
N GLN A 195 -12.44 -3.28 15.84
CA GLN A 195 -12.94 -2.30 16.81
C GLN A 195 -11.92 -1.98 17.92
N SER A 196 -10.97 -2.88 18.20
CA SER A 196 -9.94 -2.66 19.21
C SER A 196 -8.92 -1.60 18.80
N LEU A 197 -8.77 -1.38 17.48
CA LEU A 197 -7.97 -0.29 16.92
C LEU A 197 -8.71 1.05 16.88
N GLY A 198 -9.98 1.11 17.30
CA GLY A 198 -10.74 2.36 17.33
C GLY A 198 -10.72 3.13 16.01
N ARG A 199 -10.76 4.46 16.11
CA ARG A 199 -10.57 5.39 14.99
C ARG A 199 -9.49 6.38 15.37
N TRP A 200 -8.72 6.84 14.39
CA TRP A 200 -7.67 7.84 14.61
C TRP A 200 -7.63 8.83 13.45
N ASP A 201 -7.06 10.00 13.72
CA ASP A 201 -6.77 11.00 12.70
C ASP A 201 -5.38 10.72 12.10
N GLU A 202 -5.30 10.72 10.77
CA GLU A 202 -4.07 10.65 10.01
C GLU A 202 -4.14 11.70 8.90
N GLU A 203 -3.25 12.71 8.96
CA GLU A 203 -3.24 13.88 8.07
C GLU A 203 -4.60 14.63 8.01
N GLY A 204 -5.32 14.74 9.14
CA GLY A 204 -6.61 15.42 9.20
C GLY A 204 -7.79 14.60 8.69
N ILE A 205 -7.60 13.31 8.45
CA ILE A 205 -8.62 12.40 7.93
C ILE A 205 -8.83 11.26 8.93
N GLU A 206 -10.10 10.98 9.27
CA GLU A 206 -10.44 9.88 10.19
C GLU A 206 -10.25 8.51 9.49
N HIS A 207 -9.51 7.62 10.14
CA HIS A 207 -9.17 6.29 9.66
C HIS A 207 -9.66 5.18 10.60
N VAL A 208 -9.82 3.98 10.03
CA VAL A 208 -10.14 2.73 10.74
C VAL A 208 -9.19 1.63 10.29
N GLY A 209 -8.92 0.67 11.18
CA GLY A 209 -8.14 -0.53 10.87
C GLY A 209 -9.04 -1.68 10.45
N LEU A 210 -8.76 -2.31 9.30
CA LEU A 210 -9.45 -3.52 8.87
C LEU A 210 -8.49 -4.62 8.49
N PHE A 211 -8.89 -5.86 8.77
CA PHE A 211 -8.14 -7.06 8.40
C PHE A 211 -8.94 -7.97 7.49
N ARG A 212 -8.24 -8.67 6.60
CA ARG A 212 -8.79 -9.80 5.83
C ARG A 212 -7.76 -10.92 5.79
N ARG A 213 -8.24 -12.16 5.93
CA ARG A 213 -7.48 -13.36 5.61
C ARG A 213 -7.71 -13.73 4.14
N ILE A 214 -6.63 -13.98 3.41
CA ILE A 214 -6.67 -14.60 2.08
C ILE A 214 -6.00 -15.97 2.11
N GLU A 215 -6.36 -16.83 1.16
CA GLU A 215 -5.62 -18.06 0.90
C GLU A 215 -4.24 -17.71 0.32
N VAL A 216 -3.22 -18.51 0.63
CA VAL A 216 -1.90 -18.42 0.02
C VAL A 216 -1.66 -19.72 -0.73
N LEU A 217 -1.60 -19.62 -2.06
CA LEU A 217 -1.36 -20.75 -2.94
C LEU A 217 0.11 -21.19 -2.79
N ARG A 218 0.30 -22.51 -2.72
CA ARG A 218 1.61 -23.15 -2.53
C ARG A 218 2.13 -23.76 -3.81
#